data_AF-A0A357BS18-F1
#
_entry.id   AF-A0A357BS18-F1
#
_cell.length_a   1.000
_cell.length_b   1.000
_cell.length_c   1.000
_cell.angle_alpha   90.00
_cell.angle_beta   90.00
_cell.angle_gamma   90.00
#
_symmetry.space_group_name_H-M   'P 1'
#
loop_
_entity.id
_entity.type
_entity.pdbx_description
1 polymer ?
#
loop_
_entity_poly.entity_id
_entity_poly.type
_entity_poly.pdbx_seq_one_letter_code
_entity_poly.pdbx_strand_id
1 'polypeptide(L)' 'MKKTKADELRERAKELMQKAAKFEERKNLELGKLVRKYHSINFKNFDLAAFKTEVSTILES' A
#
# COMPACT_ATOMS: atom_id res chain seq x y z
N MET A 1 -4.48 21.47 31.95
CA MET A 1 -3.48 22.06 31.04
C MET A 1 -4.05 22.06 29.63
N LYS A 2 -4.14 23.21 28.95
CA LYS A 2 -4.53 23.26 27.54
C LYS A 2 -3.37 22.68 26.71
N LYS A 3 -3.64 21.71 25.83
CA LYS A 3 -2.64 21.22 24.86
C LYS A 3 -2.15 22.42 24.06
N THR A 4 -0.83 22.51 23.87
CA THR A 4 -0.28 23.58 23.04
C THR A 4 -0.54 23.24 21.57
N LYS A 5 -0.60 24.25 20.70
CA LYS A 5 -0.69 24.05 19.23
C LYS A 5 0.41 23.12 18.71
N ALA A 6 1.57 23.10 19.36
CA ALA A 6 2.66 22.18 19.03
C ALA A 6 2.33 20.72 19.36
N ASP A 7 1.59 20.46 20.45
CA ASP A 7 1.19 19.10 20.83
C ASP A 7 0.13 18.54 19.88
N GLU A 8 -0.81 19.38 19.43
CA GLU A 8 -1.81 19.01 18.43
C GLU A 8 -1.16 18.65 17.07
N LEU A 9 -0.14 19.41 16.65
CA LEU A 9 0.60 19.12 15.43
C LEU A 9 1.40 17.82 15.53
N ARG A 10 2.00 17.53 16.68
CA ARG A 10 2.73 16.26 16.91
C ARG A 10 1.79 15.06 16.88
N GLU A 11 0.63 15.18 17.52
CA GLU A 11 -0.40 14.14 17.52
C GLU A 11 -0.90 13.88 16.09
N ARG A 12 -1.17 14.95 15.33
CA ARG A 12 -1.58 14.83 13.94
C ARG A 12 -0.52 14.21 13.05
N ALA A 13 0.77 14.56 13.24
CA ALA A 13 1.87 13.94 12.52
C ALA A 13 1.96 12.44 12.79
N LYS A 14 1.79 12.02 14.06
CA LYS A 14 1.77 10.61 14.46
C LYS A 14 0.62 9.85 13.79
N GLU A 15 -0.57 10.43 13.74
CA GLU A 15 -1.71 9.82 13.04
C GLU A 15 -1.43 9.64 11.54
N LEU A 16 -0.84 10.65 10.90
CA LEU A 16 -0.51 10.59 9.47
C LEU A 16 0.54 9.51 9.20
N MET A 17 1.57 9.40 10.03
CA MET A 17 2.57 8.33 9.92
C MET A 17 1.95 6.94 10.08
N GLN A 18 1.05 6.75 11.06
CA GLN A 18 0.34 5.48 11.24
C GLN A 18 -0.57 5.15 10.05
N LYS A 19 -1.24 6.15 9.48
CA LYS A 19 -2.05 5.96 8.26
C LYS A 19 -1.18 5.56 7.07
N ALA A 20 -0.05 6.24 6.87
CA ALA A 20 0.90 5.92 5.80
C ALA A 20 1.40 4.46 5.92
N ALA A 21 1.82 4.05 7.12
CA ALA A 21 2.26 2.68 7.37
C ALA A 21 1.17 1.63 7.04
N LYS A 22 -0.09 1.90 7.42
CA LYS A 22 -1.22 1.02 7.08
C LYS A 22 -1.49 0.97 5.57
N PHE A 23 -1.33 2.10 4.88
CA PHE A 23 -1.45 2.15 3.42
C PHE A 23 -0.36 1.33 2.73
N GLU A 24 0.89 1.45 3.16
CA GLU A 24 2.01 0.66 2.66
C GLU A 24 1.79 -0.84 2.90
N GLU A 25 1.37 -1.23 4.11
CA GLU A 25 1.06 -2.62 4.44
C GLU A 25 -0.03 -3.19 3.52
N ARG A 26 -1.12 -2.43 3.31
CA ARG A 26 -2.20 -2.83 2.40
C ARG A 26 -1.70 -3.02 0.97
N LYS A 27 -0.90 -2.08 0.44
CA LYS A 27 -0.32 -2.18 -0.91
C LYS A 27 0.55 -3.43 -1.05
N ASN A 28 1.41 -3.69 -0.07
CA ASN A 28 2.27 -4.87 -0.06
C ASN A 28 1.46 -6.19 -0.03
N LEU A 29 0.37 -6.23 0.74
CA LEU A 29 -0.53 -7.39 0.77
C LEU A 29 -1.21 -7.64 -0.58
N GLU A 30 -1.71 -6.60 -1.24
CA GLU A 30 -2.33 -6.71 -2.57
C GLU A 30 -1.31 -7.13 -3.64
N LEU A 31 -0.09 -6.57 -3.63
CA LEU A 31 0.99 -7.03 -4.51
C LEU A 31 1.30 -8.52 -4.28
N GLY A 32 1.40 -8.96 -3.02
CA GLY A 32 1.62 -10.36 -2.70
C GLY A 32 0.48 -11.29 -3.14
N LYS A 33 -0.78 -10.82 -3.13
CA LYS A 33 -1.92 -11.57 -3.70
C LYS A 33 -1.81 -11.65 -5.22
N LEU A 34 -1.45 -10.56 -5.88
CA LEU A 34 -1.27 -10.52 -7.33
C LEU A 34 -0.20 -11.52 -7.80
N VAL A 35 0.97 -11.50 -7.16
CA VAL A 35 2.05 -12.45 -7.49
C VAL A 35 1.60 -13.89 -7.26
N ARG A 36 0.91 -14.19 -6.15
CA ARG A 36 0.36 -15.53 -5.89
C ARG A 36 -0.66 -15.98 -6.93
N LYS A 37 -1.51 -15.07 -7.44
CA LYS A 37 -2.47 -15.35 -8.51
C LYS A 37 -1.77 -15.79 -9.80
N TYR A 38 -0.68 -15.14 -10.19
CA TYR A 38 0.08 -15.56 -11.37
C TYR A 38 0.90 -16.83 -11.12
N HIS A 39 1.45 -16.98 -9.91
CA HIS A 39 2.20 -18.17 -9.53
C HIS A 39 1.31 -19.43 -9.48
N SER A 40 0.05 -19.33 -9.01
CA SER A 40 -0.86 -20.48 -8.92
C SER A 40 -1.20 -21.11 -10.27
N ILE A 41 -1.08 -20.35 -11.36
CA ILE A 41 -1.23 -20.83 -12.74
C ILE A 41 0.12 -21.07 -13.43
N ASN A 42 1.22 -21.13 -12.67
CA ASN A 42 2.59 -21.25 -13.17
C ASN A 42 2.91 -20.23 -14.28
N PHE A 43 2.45 -18.98 -14.12
CA PHE A 43 2.63 -17.91 -15.09
C PHE A 43 2.10 -18.24 -16.50
N LYS A 44 1.17 -19.19 -16.62
CA LYS A 44 0.51 -19.50 -17.90
C LYS A 44 -0.18 -18.25 -18.42
N ASN A 45 0.10 -17.89 -19.68
CA ASN A 45 -0.38 -16.66 -20.32
C ASN A 45 0.01 -15.38 -19.56
N PHE A 46 1.14 -15.38 -18.84
CA PHE A 46 1.64 -14.17 -18.21
C PHE A 46 1.93 -13.09 -19.25
N ASP A 47 1.26 -11.96 -19.10
CA ASP A 47 1.50 -10.75 -19.87
C ASP A 47 2.16 -9.71 -18.96
N LEU A 48 3.41 -9.39 -19.27
CA LEU A 48 4.19 -8.41 -18.53
C LEU A 48 3.57 -7.01 -18.57
N ALA A 49 2.95 -6.61 -19.67
CA ALA A 49 2.34 -5.29 -19.79
C ALA A 49 1.10 -5.20 -18.90
N ALA A 50 0.23 -6.22 -18.94
CA ALA A 50 -0.93 -6.31 -18.07
C ALA A 50 -0.53 -6.34 -16.59
N PHE A 51 0.48 -7.14 -16.24
CA PHE A 51 0.99 -7.23 -14.87
C PHE A 51 1.52 -5.88 -14.36
N LYS A 52 2.28 -5.14 -15.19
CA LYS A 52 2.76 -3.79 -14.82
C LYS A 52 1.60 -2.84 -14.56
N THR A 53 0.56 -2.87 -15.39
CA THR A 53 -0.65 -2.06 -15.19
C THR A 53 -1.37 -2.40 -13.88
N GLU A 54 -1.53 -3.68 -13.57
CA GLU A 54 -2.11 -4.13 -12.29
C GLU A 54 -1.27 -3.67 -11.08
N VAL A 55 0.06 -3.77 -11.17
CA VAL A 55 0.99 -3.27 -10.14
C VAL A 55 0.86 -1.75 -9.96
N SER A 56 0.88 -0.97 -11.06
CA SER A 56 0.70 0.49 -11.00
C SER A 56 -0.63 0.86 -10.35
N THR A 57 -1.71 0.16 -10.71
CA THR A 57 -3.03 0.39 -10.12
C THR A 57 -3.01 0.20 -8.59
N ILE A 58 -2.33 -0.84 -8.09
CA ILE A 58 -2.19 -1.07 -6.64
C ILE A 58 -1.35 0.04 -5.99
N LEU A 59 -0.26 0.47 -6.63
CA LEU A 59 0.64 1.48 -6.08
C LEU A 59 0.05 2.90 -6.11
N GLU A 60 -0.89 3.17 -7.01
CA GLU A 60 -1.54 4.48 -7.16
C GLU A 60 -2.88 4.62 -6.40
N SER A 61 -3.49 3.48 -6.02
CA SER A 61 -4.70 3.45 -5.15
C SER A 61 -4.44 3.82 -3.68
#